data_AF-A0A0C3DDJ3-F1
#
_entry.id   AF-A0A0C3DDJ3-F1
#
_cell.length_a   1.000
_cell.length_b   1.000
_cell.length_c   1.000
_cell.angle_alpha   90.00
_cell.angle_beta   90.00
_cell.angle_gamma   90.00
#
_symmetry.space_group_name_H-M   'P 1'
#
loop_
_entity.id
_entity.type
_entity.pdbx_description
1 polymer ?
#
loop_
_entity_poly.entity_id
_entity_poly.type
_entity_poly.pdbx_seq_one_letter_code
_entity_poly.pdbx_strand_id
1 'polypeptide(L)'
;VHAFCNVQTLLTNGIVLMSEDINLNDESLTAIEWKEYAIFKELLCMVPSIEAHLMESSEEMVTTIAELIQKGINGARADDTKGVKSQSLNPHIPRNVKSGRGFNHEHTGALLCPAGLNWANIKTRTKLVNGQIQVAGDQWPIFLYANYTYNMEDPWNGLLQSGLLILAFKHIFTSPSSVDQEPKATHSGNAQIHGMRSVTKASIAYVVTQTRFALTSAQFFLDGSGDRFRVLLFQYC
;
A
#
# COMPACT_ATOMS: atom_id res chain seq x y z
N VAL A 1 -5.76 7.20 -4.35
CA VAL A 1 -4.71 6.87 -3.34
C VAL A 1 -3.40 6.57 -4.05
N HIS A 2 -2.49 7.53 -4.08
CA HIS A 2 -1.12 7.31 -4.56
C HIS A 2 -0.25 6.89 -3.39
N ALA A 3 -0.10 5.57 -3.23
CA ALA A 3 0.44 4.99 -2.01
C ALA A 3 1.95 5.26 -1.80
N PHE A 4 2.66 5.88 -2.74
CA PHE A 4 4.12 6.04 -2.69
C PHE A 4 4.65 7.29 -3.41
N CYS A 5 3.88 8.38 -3.52
CA CYS A 5 4.47 9.62 -4.07
C CYS A 5 5.52 10.18 -3.08
N ASN A 6 6.67 10.62 -3.59
CA ASN A 6 7.59 11.43 -2.80
C ASN A 6 6.93 12.80 -2.62
N VAL A 7 6.49 13.10 -1.39
CA VAL A 7 5.74 14.32 -1.09
C VAL A 7 6.57 15.57 -1.36
N GLN A 8 7.88 15.52 -1.10
CA GLN A 8 8.76 16.66 -1.37
C GLN A 8 8.85 16.93 -2.87
N THR A 9 9.12 15.90 -3.68
CA THR A 9 9.11 16.02 -5.15
C THR A 9 7.76 16.51 -5.67
N LEU A 10 6.66 15.98 -5.13
CA LEU A 10 5.30 16.38 -5.50
C LEU A 10 5.07 17.88 -5.26
N LEU A 11 5.47 18.40 -4.09
CA LEU A 11 5.31 19.82 -3.75
C LEU A 11 6.23 20.70 -4.59
N THR A 12 7.53 20.37 -4.68
CA THR A 12 8.51 21.17 -5.42
C THR A 12 8.13 21.27 -6.90
N ASN A 13 7.82 20.14 -7.54
CA ASN A 13 7.41 20.14 -8.95
C ASN A 13 6.05 20.84 -9.12
N GLY A 14 5.10 20.60 -8.21
CA GLY A 14 3.79 21.22 -8.26
C GLY A 14 3.83 22.75 -8.20
N ILE A 15 4.69 23.33 -7.35
CA ILE A 15 4.89 24.77 -7.24
C ILE A 15 5.47 25.35 -8.53
N VAL A 16 6.48 24.70 -9.12
CA VAL A 16 7.09 25.13 -10.38
C VAL A 16 6.04 25.14 -11.50
N LEU A 17 5.32 24.04 -11.69
CA LEU A 17 4.31 23.90 -12.74
C LEU A 17 3.13 24.88 -12.56
N MET A 18 2.78 25.23 -11.31
CA MET A 18 1.77 26.25 -11.02
C MET A 18 2.27 27.66 -11.37
N SER A 19 3.54 27.97 -11.11
CA SER A 19 4.13 29.28 -11.40
C SER A 19 4.31 29.56 -12.88
N GLU A 20 4.43 28.51 -13.70
CA GLU A 20 4.66 28.60 -15.15
C GLU A 20 3.35 28.70 -15.97
N ASP A 21 2.17 28.72 -15.30
CA ASP A 21 0.84 28.85 -15.92
C ASP A 21 0.64 27.90 -17.12
N ILE A 22 1.10 26.65 -16.93
CA ILE A 22 1.21 25.66 -18.01
C ILE A 22 -0.18 25.36 -18.58
N ASN A 23 -0.37 25.71 -19.85
CA ASN A 23 -1.58 25.39 -20.60
C ASN A 23 -1.74 23.88 -20.77
N LEU A 24 -2.99 23.41 -20.78
CA LEU A 24 -3.41 21.99 -20.89
C LEU A 24 -2.88 21.22 -22.12
N ASN A 25 -2.11 21.85 -23.01
CA ASN A 25 -1.57 21.30 -24.26
C ASN A 25 -0.03 21.32 -24.31
N ASP A 26 0.66 21.53 -23.18
CA ASP A 26 2.12 21.48 -23.19
C ASP A 26 2.62 20.04 -23.40
N GLU A 27 3.17 19.77 -24.60
CA GLU A 27 3.76 18.49 -24.99
C GLU A 27 5.06 18.17 -24.23
N SER A 28 5.52 19.06 -23.35
CA SER A 28 6.75 18.90 -22.55
C SER A 28 6.63 17.89 -21.40
N LEU A 29 5.43 17.70 -20.84
CA LEU A 29 5.22 16.88 -19.65
C LEU A 29 4.94 15.41 -19.97
N THR A 30 5.64 14.52 -19.27
CA THR A 30 5.39 13.08 -19.31
C THR A 30 4.06 12.72 -18.63
N ALA A 31 3.53 11.53 -18.92
CA ALA A 31 2.32 11.02 -18.26
C ALA A 31 2.45 10.88 -16.73
N ILE A 32 3.69 10.73 -16.23
CA ILE A 32 3.96 10.66 -14.79
C ILE A 32 3.86 12.05 -14.18
N GLU A 33 4.48 13.06 -14.78
CA GLU A 33 4.43 14.44 -14.30
C GLU A 33 3.01 15.01 -14.32
N TRP A 34 2.23 14.71 -15.38
CA TRP A 34 0.80 15.07 -15.42
C TRP A 34 0.00 14.47 -14.27
N LYS A 35 0.31 13.23 -13.92
CA LYS A 35 -0.35 12.52 -12.82
C LYS A 35 0.07 13.09 -11.47
N GLU A 36 1.34 13.38 -11.27
CA GLU A 36 1.86 14.05 -10.08
C GLU A 36 1.23 15.45 -9.92
N TYR A 37 1.15 16.23 -10.99
CA TYR A 37 0.51 17.54 -10.96
C TYR A 37 -0.99 17.46 -10.64
N ALA A 38 -1.70 16.47 -11.17
CA ALA A 38 -3.11 16.23 -10.79
C ALA A 38 -3.25 15.94 -9.29
N ILE A 39 -2.37 15.12 -8.72
CA ILE A 39 -2.35 14.81 -7.27
C ILE A 39 -2.05 16.05 -6.46
N PHE A 40 -1.11 16.88 -6.90
CA PHE A 40 -0.79 18.15 -6.26
C PHE A 40 -2.03 19.06 -6.22
N LYS A 41 -2.75 19.21 -7.33
CA LYS A 41 -4.00 19.99 -7.34
C LYS A 41 -5.07 19.43 -6.40
N GLU A 42 -5.22 18.11 -6.33
CA GLU A 42 -6.13 17.47 -5.36
C GLU A 42 -5.72 17.81 -3.92
N LEU A 43 -4.42 17.79 -3.61
CA LEU A 43 -3.90 18.15 -2.27
C LEU A 43 -4.27 19.59 -1.89
N LEU A 44 -4.16 20.55 -2.82
CA LEU A 44 -4.54 21.94 -2.59
C LEU A 44 -6.04 22.09 -2.33
N CYS A 45 -6.86 21.36 -3.07
CA CYS A 45 -8.31 21.31 -2.84
C CYS A 45 -8.69 20.75 -1.46
N MET A 46 -7.89 19.81 -0.93
CA MET A 46 -8.12 19.26 0.41
C MET A 46 -7.76 20.23 1.54
N VAL A 47 -6.78 21.11 1.32
CA VAL A 47 -6.31 22.09 2.32
C VAL A 47 -6.27 23.49 1.69
N PRO A 48 -7.40 24.21 1.64
CA PRO A 48 -7.52 25.44 0.86
C PRO A 48 -6.51 26.55 1.19
N SER A 49 -5.97 26.58 2.41
CA SER A 49 -4.98 27.58 2.82
C SER A 49 -3.54 27.22 2.44
N ILE A 50 -3.28 25.98 2.00
CA ILE A 50 -1.92 25.50 1.78
C ILE A 50 -1.32 26.09 0.51
N GLU A 51 -2.13 26.41 -0.51
CA GLU A 51 -1.67 26.98 -1.77
C GLU A 51 -0.96 28.31 -1.55
N ALA A 52 -1.66 29.28 -0.95
CA ALA A 52 -1.07 30.58 -0.61
C ALA A 52 0.17 30.44 0.27
N HIS A 53 0.13 29.53 1.25
CA HIS A 53 1.27 29.25 2.12
C HIS A 53 2.47 28.70 1.35
N LEU A 54 2.28 27.79 0.40
CA LEU A 54 3.36 27.21 -0.39
C LEU A 54 3.99 28.23 -1.33
N MET A 55 3.19 29.13 -1.92
CA MET A 55 3.68 30.16 -2.85
C MET A 55 4.50 31.25 -2.15
N GLU A 56 4.23 31.52 -0.87
CA GLU A 56 4.96 32.51 -0.06
C GLU A 56 6.09 31.89 0.78
N SER A 57 6.20 30.56 0.80
CA SER A 57 7.16 29.83 1.63
C SER A 57 8.56 29.80 1.02
N SER A 58 9.57 29.79 1.89
CA SER A 58 10.94 29.42 1.49
C SER A 58 11.04 27.93 1.17
N GLU A 59 12.09 27.53 0.44
CA GLU A 59 12.38 26.13 0.13
C GLU A 59 12.50 25.25 1.40
N GLU A 60 13.11 25.79 2.47
CA GLU A 60 13.21 25.12 3.77
C GLU A 60 11.83 24.87 4.40
N MET A 61 10.92 25.84 4.28
CA MET A 61 9.57 25.72 4.80
C MET A 61 8.75 24.72 3.98
N VAL A 62 8.88 24.72 2.65
CA VAL A 62 8.26 23.69 1.78
C VAL A 62 8.75 22.30 2.15
N THR A 63 10.05 22.13 2.43
CA THR A 63 10.63 20.87 2.90
C THR A 63 10.01 20.46 4.24
N THR A 64 9.87 21.39 5.18
CA THR A 64 9.23 21.14 6.48
C THR A 64 7.76 20.71 6.32
N ILE A 65 7.01 21.37 5.43
CA ILE A 65 5.62 20.99 5.11
C ILE A 65 5.56 19.58 4.52
N ALA A 66 6.46 19.25 3.59
CA ALA A 66 6.56 17.92 3.00
C ALA A 66 6.81 16.85 4.06
N GLU A 67 7.73 17.10 5.00
CA GLU A 67 8.04 16.20 6.12
C GLU A 67 6.85 15.98 7.03
N LEU A 68 6.10 17.03 7.35
CA LEU A 68 4.88 16.93 8.19
C LEU A 68 3.80 16.10 7.51
N ILE A 69 3.55 16.32 6.22
CA ILE A 69 2.60 15.53 5.43
C ILE A 69 3.07 14.06 5.37
N GLN A 70 4.34 13.83 5.07
CA GLN A 70 4.92 12.49 5.00
C GLN A 70 4.83 11.76 6.35
N LYS A 71 5.03 12.48 7.48
CA LYS A 71 4.86 11.96 8.83
C LYS A 71 3.41 11.57 9.10
N GLY A 72 2.44 12.40 8.71
CA GLY A 72 1.02 12.08 8.80
C GLY A 72 0.64 10.83 8.01
N ILE A 73 1.09 10.75 6.75
CA ILE A 73 0.92 9.59 5.88
C ILE A 73 1.51 8.32 6.52
N ASN A 74 2.73 8.40 7.04
CA ASN A 74 3.39 7.28 7.70
C ASN A 74 2.64 6.84 8.96
N GLY A 75 2.10 7.77 9.74
CA GLY A 75 1.24 7.51 10.89
C GLY A 75 -0.01 6.71 10.50
N ALA A 76 -0.75 7.18 9.50
CA ALA A 76 -1.95 6.50 9.01
C ALA A 76 -1.65 5.07 8.52
N ARG A 77 -0.59 4.89 7.72
CA ARG A 77 -0.15 3.57 7.25
C ARG A 77 0.24 2.64 8.40
N ALA A 78 0.91 3.17 9.42
CA ALA A 78 1.32 2.39 10.59
C ALA A 78 0.09 1.90 11.36
N ASP A 79 -0.93 2.73 11.53
CA ASP A 79 -2.17 2.36 12.21
C ASP A 79 -2.98 1.33 11.42
N ASP A 80 -3.13 1.51 10.11
CA ASP A 80 -3.74 0.51 9.22
C ASP A 80 -3.02 -0.83 9.29
N THR A 81 -1.68 -0.83 9.19
CA THR A 81 -0.84 -2.03 9.31
C THR A 81 -1.02 -2.71 10.68
N LYS A 82 -1.08 -1.95 11.79
CA LYS A 82 -1.30 -2.52 13.14
C LYS A 82 -2.64 -3.24 13.21
N GLY A 83 -3.65 -2.65 12.60
CA GLY A 83 -5.00 -3.19 12.46
C GLY A 83 -5.06 -4.53 11.70
N VAL A 84 -4.41 -4.60 10.54
CA VAL A 84 -4.35 -5.83 9.74
C VAL A 84 -3.64 -6.97 10.50
N LYS A 85 -2.62 -6.66 11.32
CA LYS A 85 -1.90 -7.67 12.13
C LYS A 85 -2.77 -8.32 13.22
N SER A 86 -3.75 -7.62 13.76
CA SER A 86 -4.51 -8.09 14.93
C SER A 86 -5.68 -9.00 14.58
N GLN A 87 -6.19 -8.93 13.35
CA GLN A 87 -7.51 -9.43 12.96
C GLN A 87 -7.48 -10.63 11.99
N SER A 88 -6.31 -11.10 11.53
CA SER A 88 -6.31 -11.92 10.29
C SER A 88 -5.30 -13.06 10.20
N LEU A 89 -4.60 -13.41 11.27
CA LEU A 89 -3.55 -14.45 11.19
C LEU A 89 -3.73 -15.43 12.36
N ASN A 90 -4.08 -16.67 12.01
CA ASN A 90 -4.15 -17.81 12.91
C ASN A 90 -3.05 -18.81 12.49
N PRO A 91 -2.01 -19.01 13.32
CA PRO A 91 -1.83 -18.50 14.68
C PRO A 91 -1.49 -17.00 14.74
N HIS A 92 -1.82 -16.38 15.88
CA HIS A 92 -1.58 -14.96 16.14
C HIS A 92 -0.12 -14.60 15.96
N ILE A 93 0.16 -13.59 15.12
CA ILE A 93 1.52 -13.11 14.91
C ILE A 93 1.86 -12.08 16.00
N PRO A 94 2.97 -12.26 16.75
CA PRO A 94 3.40 -11.30 17.75
C PRO A 94 3.49 -9.88 17.18
N ARG A 95 2.69 -8.95 17.70
CA ARG A 95 2.55 -7.59 17.14
C ARG A 95 3.87 -6.82 17.09
N ASN A 96 4.75 -7.06 18.07
CA ASN A 96 5.93 -6.23 18.35
C ASN A 96 7.24 -6.83 17.82
N VAL A 97 7.24 -8.08 17.34
CA VAL A 97 8.44 -8.74 16.81
C VAL A 97 8.24 -9.04 15.33
N LYS A 98 8.87 -8.23 14.47
CA LYS A 98 8.76 -8.36 13.01
C LYS A 98 9.75 -9.36 12.42
N SER A 99 10.90 -9.56 13.08
CA SER A 99 11.97 -10.48 12.64
C SER A 99 11.50 -11.94 12.51
N GLY A 100 10.58 -12.37 13.38
CA GLY A 100 9.96 -13.70 13.36
C GLY A 100 8.77 -13.84 12.41
N ARG A 101 8.73 -13.07 11.32
CA ARG A 101 7.68 -13.11 10.28
C ARG A 101 8.31 -13.37 8.91
N GLY A 102 7.53 -13.21 7.84
CA GLY A 102 8.01 -13.45 6.50
C GLY A 102 8.26 -14.94 6.30
N PHE A 103 9.35 -15.28 5.62
CA PHE A 103 9.74 -16.68 5.44
C PHE A 103 10.26 -17.34 6.72
N ASN A 104 10.61 -16.58 7.76
CA ASN A 104 11.09 -17.12 9.04
C ASN A 104 9.97 -17.72 9.92
N HIS A 105 8.73 -17.72 9.44
CA HIS A 105 7.58 -18.22 10.18
C HIS A 105 6.65 -19.00 9.26
N GLU A 106 6.20 -20.17 9.72
CA GLU A 106 5.47 -21.14 8.91
C GLU A 106 4.25 -20.53 8.21
N HIS A 107 3.37 -19.88 8.96
CA HIS A 107 2.12 -19.33 8.41
C HIS A 107 2.34 -18.14 7.44
N THR A 108 3.09 -17.11 7.83
CA THR A 108 3.39 -15.98 6.94
C THR A 108 4.23 -16.37 5.74
N GLY A 109 5.13 -17.33 5.92
CA GLY A 109 5.99 -17.84 4.87
C GLY A 109 5.17 -18.56 3.81
N ALA A 110 4.22 -19.39 4.25
CA ALA A 110 3.23 -20.01 3.36
C ALA A 110 2.43 -18.96 2.58
N LEU A 111 1.90 -17.93 3.26
CA LEU A 111 1.12 -16.86 2.64
C LEU A 111 1.92 -16.00 1.65
N LEU A 112 3.21 -15.76 1.93
CA LEU A 112 4.11 -14.98 1.07
C LEU A 112 4.81 -15.81 0.00
N CYS A 113 4.71 -17.14 0.05
CA CYS A 113 5.28 -18.01 -0.94
C CYS A 113 4.73 -17.63 -2.33
N PRO A 114 5.60 -17.45 -3.34
CA PRO A 114 5.16 -17.25 -4.72
C PRO A 114 4.18 -18.34 -5.15
N ALA A 115 3.12 -17.94 -5.86
CA ALA A 115 2.04 -18.82 -6.29
C ALA A 115 2.51 -20.01 -7.15
N GLY A 116 3.60 -19.83 -7.91
CA GLY A 116 4.25 -20.89 -8.69
C GLY A 116 5.19 -21.80 -7.90
N LEU A 117 5.34 -21.59 -6.59
CA LEU A 117 6.20 -22.38 -5.71
C LEU A 117 5.37 -23.09 -4.63
N ASN A 118 5.82 -24.28 -4.25
CA ASN A 118 5.19 -25.06 -3.18
C ASN A 118 5.91 -24.87 -1.85
N TRP A 119 5.27 -24.16 -0.90
CA TRP A 119 5.79 -23.96 0.45
C TRP A 119 6.00 -25.27 1.24
N ALA A 120 5.16 -26.28 1.01
CA ALA A 120 5.29 -27.58 1.68
C ALA A 120 6.55 -28.36 1.24
N ASN A 121 7.17 -27.96 0.12
CA ASN A 121 8.45 -28.52 -0.28
C ASN A 121 9.58 -27.92 0.59
N ILE A 122 10.17 -28.75 1.44
CA ILE A 122 11.24 -28.38 2.37
C ILE A 122 12.41 -27.70 1.65
N LYS A 123 12.81 -28.18 0.46
CA LYS A 123 13.92 -27.58 -0.30
C LYS A 123 13.57 -26.16 -0.76
N THR A 124 12.36 -25.94 -1.24
CA THR A 124 11.86 -24.62 -1.63
C THR A 124 11.81 -23.67 -0.44
N ARG A 125 11.23 -24.13 0.68
CA ARG A 125 11.14 -23.38 1.92
C ARG A 125 12.52 -22.96 2.43
N THR A 126 13.47 -23.88 2.52
CA THR A 126 14.85 -23.58 2.96
C THR A 126 15.53 -22.56 2.06
N LYS A 127 15.35 -22.65 0.73
CA LYS A 127 15.90 -21.68 -0.20
C LYS A 127 15.30 -20.28 -0.04
N LEU A 128 13.99 -20.18 0.23
CA LEU A 128 13.32 -18.90 0.50
C LEU A 128 13.79 -18.29 1.83
N VAL A 129 13.84 -19.10 2.90
CA VAL A 129 14.31 -18.67 4.23
C VAL A 129 15.75 -18.15 4.18
N ASN A 130 16.63 -18.85 3.47
CA ASN A 130 18.05 -18.48 3.37
C ASN A 130 18.33 -17.41 2.31
N GLY A 131 17.30 -16.88 1.64
CA GLY A 131 17.47 -15.88 0.56
C GLY A 131 18.15 -16.41 -0.71
N GLN A 132 18.24 -17.73 -0.90
CA GLN A 132 18.75 -18.34 -2.13
C GLN A 132 17.76 -18.23 -3.29
N ILE A 133 16.45 -18.12 -2.98
CA ILE A 133 15.43 -17.69 -3.93
C ILE A 133 15.09 -16.24 -3.58
N GLN A 134 15.39 -15.33 -4.49
CA GLN A 134 14.94 -13.95 -4.44
C GLN A 134 13.59 -13.88 -5.15
N VAL A 135 12.54 -13.51 -4.42
CA VAL A 135 11.20 -13.40 -4.98
C VAL A 135 11.11 -12.11 -5.80
N ALA A 136 10.90 -12.27 -7.10
CA ALA A 136 10.77 -11.12 -7.99
C ALA A 136 9.41 -10.42 -7.81
N GLY A 137 9.34 -9.17 -8.25
CA GLY A 137 8.20 -8.30 -8.02
C GLY A 137 6.90 -8.65 -8.72
N ASP A 138 7.03 -9.39 -9.80
CA ASP A 138 6.00 -9.96 -10.64
C ASP A 138 5.55 -11.35 -10.16
N GLN A 139 6.27 -11.96 -9.21
CA GLN A 139 5.89 -13.21 -8.60
C GLN A 139 4.88 -12.96 -7.48
N TRP A 140 3.61 -13.17 -7.80
CA TRP A 140 2.53 -12.93 -6.86
C TRP A 140 2.52 -13.95 -5.72
N PRO A 141 2.39 -13.51 -4.47
CA PRO A 141 2.28 -14.40 -3.32
C PRO A 141 0.89 -15.03 -3.26
N ILE A 142 0.82 -16.23 -2.68
CA ILE A 142 -0.43 -17.02 -2.64
C ILE A 142 -1.55 -16.32 -1.85
N PHE A 143 -1.21 -15.41 -0.91
CA PHE A 143 -2.23 -14.66 -0.16
C PHE A 143 -3.11 -13.75 -1.02
N LEU A 144 -2.75 -13.47 -2.29
CA LEU A 144 -3.62 -12.71 -3.18
C LEU A 144 -4.83 -13.53 -3.65
N TYR A 145 -4.73 -14.86 -3.68
CA TYR A 145 -5.71 -15.71 -4.33
C TYR A 145 -6.83 -16.17 -3.39
N ALA A 146 -8.04 -16.28 -3.93
CA ALA A 146 -9.17 -16.93 -3.27
C ALA A 146 -8.76 -18.32 -2.78
N ASN A 147 -9.11 -18.64 -1.53
CA ASN A 147 -8.76 -19.90 -0.88
C ASN A 147 -7.25 -20.24 -0.90
N TYR A 148 -6.37 -19.25 -1.11
CA TYR A 148 -4.92 -19.44 -1.22
C TYR A 148 -4.54 -20.50 -2.26
N THR A 149 -5.26 -20.54 -3.39
CA THR A 149 -5.08 -21.53 -4.45
C THR A 149 -4.78 -20.84 -5.78
N TYR A 150 -3.68 -21.24 -6.43
CA TYR A 150 -3.27 -20.74 -7.73
C TYR A 150 -3.65 -21.73 -8.83
N ASN A 151 -4.33 -21.26 -9.87
CA ASN A 151 -4.61 -22.04 -11.07
C ASN A 151 -3.59 -21.67 -12.17
N MET A 152 -2.79 -22.64 -12.60
CA MET A 152 -1.80 -22.44 -13.68
C MET A 152 -2.45 -22.27 -15.05
N GLU A 153 -3.62 -22.85 -15.27
CA GLU A 153 -4.38 -22.76 -16.54
C GLU A 153 -5.14 -21.43 -16.63
N ASP A 154 -5.53 -20.87 -15.49
CA ASP A 154 -6.16 -19.55 -15.38
C ASP A 154 -5.56 -18.76 -14.20
N PRO A 155 -4.42 -18.07 -14.42
CA PRO A 155 -3.73 -17.28 -13.40
C PRO A 155 -4.55 -16.11 -12.83
N TRP A 156 -5.65 -15.72 -13.47
CA TRP A 156 -6.51 -14.62 -13.01
C TRP A 156 -7.60 -15.12 -12.09
N ASN A 157 -7.89 -16.42 -12.10
CA ASN A 157 -8.91 -17.01 -11.25
C ASN A 157 -8.63 -16.75 -9.76
N GLY A 158 -9.58 -16.13 -9.09
CA GLY A 158 -9.49 -15.82 -7.65
C GLY A 158 -8.42 -14.77 -7.28
N LEU A 159 -7.75 -14.15 -8.25
CA LEU A 159 -6.74 -13.12 -7.99
C LEU A 159 -7.37 -11.92 -7.25
N LEU A 160 -6.70 -11.45 -6.19
CA LEU A 160 -7.11 -10.34 -5.32
C LEU A 160 -8.40 -10.58 -4.53
N GLN A 161 -8.83 -11.84 -4.41
CA GLN A 161 -10.10 -12.24 -3.78
C GLN A 161 -9.91 -13.10 -2.53
N SER A 162 -8.71 -13.12 -1.94
CA SER A 162 -8.50 -13.87 -0.70
C SER A 162 -9.33 -13.31 0.46
N GLY A 163 -9.75 -14.20 1.37
CA GLY A 163 -10.43 -13.78 2.60
C GLY A 163 -9.59 -12.79 3.41
N LEU A 164 -8.26 -12.96 3.41
CA LEU A 164 -7.31 -12.03 4.05
C LEU A 164 -7.42 -10.61 3.49
N LEU A 165 -7.50 -10.45 2.16
CA LEU A 165 -7.65 -9.14 1.54
C LEU A 165 -9.01 -8.51 1.84
N ILE A 166 -10.08 -9.31 1.85
CA ILE A 166 -11.43 -8.83 2.20
C ILE A 166 -11.47 -8.33 3.65
N LEU A 167 -10.89 -9.08 4.59
CA LEU A 167 -10.82 -8.69 6.00
C LEU A 167 -9.97 -7.43 6.19
N ALA A 168 -8.80 -7.35 5.53
CA ALA A 168 -7.95 -6.17 5.58
C ALA A 168 -8.64 -4.93 4.98
N PHE A 169 -9.38 -5.09 3.88
CA PHE A 169 -10.16 -4.01 3.28
C PHE A 169 -11.23 -3.48 4.25
N LYS A 170 -12.01 -4.38 4.86
CA LYS A 170 -13.02 -4.02 5.86
C LYS A 170 -12.38 -3.31 7.06
N HIS A 171 -11.24 -3.79 7.52
CA HIS A 171 -10.54 -3.17 8.63
C HIS A 171 -10.13 -1.73 8.32
N ILE A 172 -9.52 -1.51 7.16
CA ILE A 172 -8.98 -0.21 6.75
C ILE A 172 -10.08 0.78 6.37
N PHE A 173 -11.08 0.34 5.61
CA PHE A 173 -12.05 1.26 5.01
C PHE A 173 -13.41 1.26 5.71
N THR A 174 -13.87 0.19 6.34
CA THR A 174 -15.19 0.19 6.98
C THR A 174 -15.08 0.39 8.49
N SER A 175 -14.64 -0.61 9.23
CA SER A 175 -14.44 -0.49 10.68
C SER A 175 -13.82 -1.78 11.20
N PRO A 176 -12.97 -1.72 12.24
CA PRO A 176 -12.58 -2.93 12.98
C PRO A 176 -13.79 -3.78 13.41
N SER A 177 -14.87 -3.14 13.85
CA SER A 177 -16.11 -3.82 14.25
C SER A 177 -16.90 -4.47 13.12
N SER A 178 -16.57 -4.19 11.85
CA SER A 178 -17.19 -4.87 10.70
C SER A 178 -16.50 -6.21 10.36
N VAL A 179 -15.38 -6.48 11.04
CA VAL A 179 -14.64 -7.74 11.00
C VAL A 179 -15.14 -8.68 12.11
N ASP A 180 -15.52 -8.12 13.26
CA ASP A 180 -16.15 -8.84 14.38
C ASP A 180 -17.67 -8.99 14.15
N GLN A 181 -18.28 -10.11 14.57
CA GLN A 181 -19.74 -10.33 14.39
C GLN A 181 -20.64 -9.48 15.31
N GLU A 182 -20.07 -8.66 16.20
CA GLU A 182 -20.82 -7.79 17.10
C GLU A 182 -20.69 -6.31 16.69
N PRO A 183 -21.79 -5.63 16.30
CA PRO A 183 -21.74 -4.23 15.93
C PRO A 183 -21.53 -3.34 17.16
N LYS A 184 -20.34 -2.72 17.27
CA LYS A 184 -19.98 -1.73 18.30
C LYS A 184 -19.40 -0.45 17.68
N ALA A 185 -19.85 -0.06 16.50
CA ALA A 185 -19.36 1.16 15.85
C ALA A 185 -19.97 2.41 16.51
N THR A 186 -19.16 3.20 17.23
CA THR A 186 -19.51 4.54 17.73
C THR A 186 -19.12 5.66 16.76
N HIS A 187 -18.38 5.35 15.69
CA HIS A 187 -17.91 6.31 14.70
C HIS A 187 -18.10 5.78 13.27
N SER A 188 -18.29 6.71 12.32
CA SER A 188 -18.38 6.39 10.90
C SER A 188 -17.07 5.78 10.39
N GLY A 189 -17.17 4.85 9.44
CA GLY A 189 -16.01 4.22 8.82
C GLY A 189 -15.22 5.14 7.90
N ASN A 190 -13.95 4.83 7.64
CA ASN A 190 -13.08 5.63 6.74
C ASN A 190 -13.69 5.82 5.34
N ALA A 191 -14.35 4.80 4.79
CA ALA A 191 -15.05 4.86 3.51
C ALA A 191 -16.19 5.88 3.56
N GLN A 192 -16.94 5.94 4.67
CA GLN A 192 -18.02 6.90 4.84
C GLN A 192 -17.46 8.31 5.07
N ILE A 193 -16.43 8.45 5.91
CA ILE A 193 -15.74 9.73 6.19
C ILE A 193 -15.21 10.35 4.89
N HIS A 194 -14.65 9.53 4.00
CA HIS A 194 -14.07 9.98 2.74
C HIS A 194 -15.02 9.84 1.53
N GLY A 195 -16.31 9.53 1.75
CA GLY A 195 -17.30 9.45 0.68
C GLY A 195 -17.02 8.37 -0.38
N MET A 196 -16.27 7.32 -0.04
CA MET A 196 -15.97 6.20 -0.94
C MET A 196 -17.24 5.40 -1.24
N ARG A 197 -17.72 5.48 -2.49
CA ARG A 197 -18.92 4.77 -2.96
C ARG A 197 -18.63 3.42 -3.62
N SER A 198 -17.39 3.17 -3.99
CA SER A 198 -16.96 1.95 -4.65
C SER A 198 -15.51 1.61 -4.31
N VAL A 199 -15.18 0.33 -4.48
CA VAL A 199 -13.80 -0.14 -4.41
C VAL A 199 -13.07 0.29 -5.68
N THR A 200 -11.88 0.85 -5.55
CA THR A 200 -11.04 1.32 -6.67
C THR A 200 -9.80 0.44 -6.81
N LYS A 201 -9.18 0.45 -7.99
CA LYS A 201 -7.87 -0.22 -8.20
C LYS A 201 -6.83 0.27 -7.18
N ALA A 202 -6.83 1.57 -6.89
CA ALA A 202 -5.94 2.17 -5.91
C ALA A 202 -6.22 1.69 -4.47
N SER A 203 -7.48 1.52 -4.07
CA SER A 203 -7.80 1.02 -2.73
C SER A 203 -7.48 -0.48 -2.57
N ILE A 204 -7.64 -1.28 -3.63
CA ILE A 204 -7.18 -2.68 -3.65
C ILE A 204 -5.65 -2.73 -3.53
N ALA A 205 -4.94 -1.97 -4.36
CA ALA A 205 -3.48 -1.89 -4.34
C ALA A 205 -2.94 -1.50 -2.95
N TYR A 206 -3.59 -0.52 -2.31
CA TYR A 206 -3.27 -0.10 -0.95
C TYR A 206 -3.41 -1.26 0.04
N VAL A 207 -4.56 -1.93 0.06
CA VAL A 207 -4.83 -3.05 0.98
C VAL A 207 -3.85 -4.19 0.77
N VAL A 208 -3.58 -4.57 -0.48
CA VAL A 208 -2.58 -5.60 -0.79
C VAL A 208 -1.22 -5.23 -0.22
N THR A 209 -0.82 -3.97 -0.37
CA THR A 209 0.48 -3.49 0.10
C THR A 209 0.57 -3.50 1.63
N GLN A 210 -0.49 -3.03 2.31
CA GLN A 210 -0.58 -3.07 3.76
C GLN A 210 -0.54 -4.51 4.29
N THR A 211 -1.30 -5.42 3.67
CA THR A 211 -1.31 -6.85 4.02
C THR A 211 0.06 -7.49 3.81
N ARG A 212 0.71 -7.28 2.66
CA ARG A 212 2.07 -7.78 2.43
C ARG A 212 3.03 -7.27 3.48
N PHE A 213 2.98 -5.97 3.79
CA PHE A 213 3.87 -5.38 4.80
C PHE A 213 3.61 -5.92 6.21
N ALA A 214 2.36 -6.27 6.54
CA ALA A 214 2.02 -6.92 7.80
C ALA A 214 2.59 -8.36 7.90
N LEU A 215 2.62 -9.09 6.78
CA LEU A 215 3.11 -10.48 6.70
C LEU A 215 4.64 -10.59 6.68
N THR A 216 5.34 -9.61 6.10
CA THR A 216 6.80 -9.64 5.92
C THR A 216 7.57 -9.34 7.21
N SER A 217 8.87 -9.64 7.20
CA SER A 217 9.81 -9.25 8.25
C SER A 217 10.40 -7.83 8.06
N ALA A 218 10.15 -7.20 6.91
CA ALA A 218 10.75 -5.92 6.50
C ALA A 218 10.41 -4.77 7.46
N GLN A 219 11.38 -4.05 8.02
CA GLN A 219 11.09 -2.99 8.99
C GLN A 219 10.51 -1.72 8.36
N PHE A 220 10.86 -1.46 7.11
CA PHE A 220 10.47 -0.28 6.35
C PHE A 220 9.78 -0.68 5.05
N PHE A 221 8.93 0.20 4.51
CA PHE A 221 8.50 0.11 3.13
C PHE A 221 9.70 0.55 2.27
N LEU A 222 10.42 -0.39 1.65
CA LEU A 222 11.58 -0.06 0.81
C LEU A 222 11.09 0.47 -0.56
N ASP A 223 11.54 1.65 -0.95
CA ASP A 223 11.25 2.30 -2.24
C ASP A 223 12.26 1.92 -3.36
N GLY A 224 13.36 1.25 -3.02
CA GLY A 224 14.35 0.90 -4.04
C GLY A 224 15.32 -0.18 -3.56
N SER A 225 15.69 -1.07 -4.47
CA SER A 225 16.79 -2.04 -4.36
C SER A 225 16.59 -3.31 -3.49
N GLY A 226 15.57 -4.12 -3.80
CA GLY A 226 15.67 -5.57 -3.51
C GLY A 226 14.37 -6.33 -3.43
N ASP A 227 13.29 -5.69 -2.96
CA ASP A 227 12.04 -6.37 -2.62
C ASP A 227 10.85 -5.69 -3.33
N ARG A 228 11.00 -5.47 -4.65
CA ARG A 228 10.06 -4.72 -5.48
C ARG A 228 8.77 -5.49 -5.68
N PHE A 229 7.90 -5.66 -4.68
CA PHE A 229 6.51 -5.99 -4.98
C PHE A 229 5.97 -4.87 -5.86
N ARG A 230 5.78 -5.14 -7.15
CA ARG A 230 5.36 -4.13 -8.12
C ARG A 230 3.88 -3.86 -7.91
N VAL A 231 3.55 -3.08 -6.88
CA VAL A 231 2.27 -2.38 -6.76
C VAL A 231 2.04 -1.50 -8.02
N LEU A 232 3.11 -1.20 -8.76
CA LEU A 232 3.12 -0.60 -10.10
C LEU A 232 2.18 -1.29 -11.11
N LEU A 233 1.80 -2.56 -10.94
CA LEU A 233 0.78 -3.19 -11.81
C LEU A 233 -0.61 -2.52 -11.70
N PHE A 234 -0.88 -1.74 -10.65
CA PHE A 234 -2.09 -0.93 -10.52
C PHE A 234 -1.94 0.52 -11.02
N GLN A 235 -0.75 0.93 -11.48
CA GLN A 235 -0.58 2.24 -12.15
C GLN A 235 -0.88 2.18 -13.64
N TYR A 236 -0.89 1.00 -14.25
CA TYR A 236 -1.15 0.76 -15.68
C TYR A 236 -2.56 0.22 -15.98
N CYS A 237 -3.43 0.15 -14.97
CA CYS A 237 -4.85 -0.19 -15.09
C CYS A 237 -5.68 0.97 -14.54
#